data_AF-A0A1H9R2C3-F1
#
_entry.id   AF-A0A1H9R2C3-F1
#
_cell.length_a   1.000
_cell.length_b   1.000
_cell.length_c   1.000
_cell.angle_alpha   90.00
_cell.angle_beta   90.00
_cell.angle_gamma   90.00
#
_symmetry.space_group_name_H-M   'P 1'
#
loop_
_entity.id
_entity.type
_entity.pdbx_description
1 polymer ?
#
loop_
_entity_poly.entity_id
_entity_poly.type
_entity_poly.pdbx_seq_one_letter_code
_entity_poly.pdbx_strand_id
1 'polypeptide(L)'
;MTQQESTSALSRPLLAAVGLAVLLAIGVAGLGLVLGTGNQSEDVPGRTGPLALVSIDAPSAGSPECASLVEKLPVGLPSGKDMLSRREIATPAPPATVAWGDAKHDPVVLRCGLPRPTELSATSQLRVISDVQWLELPGSDSSTWVIVDRGVYVALTVPADAGTGPLQDISTTVRDLLPKQPVKTTA
;
A
#
# COMPACT_ATOMS: atom_id res chain seq x y z
N MET A 1 81.03 -13.28 -1.60
CA MET A 1 80.11 -12.18 -1.95
C MET A 1 80.05 -12.08 -3.47
N THR A 2 78.99 -12.59 -4.08
CA THR A 2 78.50 -12.13 -5.40
C THR A 2 77.04 -12.54 -5.48
N GLN A 3 76.17 -11.54 -5.28
CA GLN A 3 74.80 -11.52 -5.75
C GLN A 3 74.77 -11.69 -7.28
N GLN A 4 73.79 -12.39 -7.83
CA GLN A 4 72.89 -11.77 -8.81
C GLN A 4 71.63 -12.62 -9.00
N GLU A 5 70.54 -12.03 -8.53
CA GLU A 5 69.13 -12.21 -8.82
C GLU A 5 68.73 -13.20 -9.92
N SER A 6 67.92 -14.17 -9.49
CA SER A 6 66.97 -14.91 -10.31
C SER A 6 66.13 -13.92 -11.12
N THR A 7 66.55 -13.61 -12.34
CA THR A 7 65.64 -13.04 -13.34
C THR A 7 64.73 -14.18 -13.74
N SER A 8 63.62 -14.33 -13.00
CA SER A 8 62.56 -15.28 -13.33
C SER A 8 62.06 -14.88 -14.71
N ALA A 9 62.55 -15.61 -15.72
CA ALA A 9 62.13 -15.45 -17.10
C ALA A 9 60.65 -15.82 -17.13
N LEU A 10 59.79 -14.82 -16.97
CA LEU A 10 58.36 -14.98 -17.13
C LEU A 10 58.16 -15.50 -18.54
N SER A 11 57.94 -16.81 -18.62
CA SER A 11 57.71 -17.54 -19.86
C SER A 11 56.68 -16.76 -20.66
N ARG A 12 56.99 -16.41 -21.91
CA ARG A 12 56.09 -15.72 -22.85
C ARG A 12 54.63 -16.20 -22.79
N PRO A 13 54.31 -17.50 -22.64
CA PRO A 13 52.93 -17.96 -22.43
C PRO A 13 52.28 -17.46 -21.13
N LEU A 14 53.03 -17.25 -20.05
CA LEU A 14 52.51 -16.73 -18.77
C LEU A 14 52.10 -15.25 -18.90
N LEU A 15 52.88 -14.44 -19.60
CA LEU A 15 52.55 -13.03 -19.87
C LEU A 15 51.30 -12.89 -20.77
N ALA A 16 51.17 -13.77 -21.78
CA ALA A 16 49.99 -13.79 -22.65
C ALA A 16 48.72 -14.22 -21.88
N ALA A 17 48.82 -15.22 -21.01
CA ALA A 17 47.71 -15.69 -20.20
C ALA A 17 47.24 -14.64 -19.18
N VAL A 18 48.18 -13.94 -18.52
CA VAL A 18 47.86 -12.86 -17.58
C VAL A 18 47.24 -11.67 -18.31
N GLY A 19 47.76 -11.28 -19.47
CA GLY A 19 47.19 -10.21 -20.29
C GLY A 19 45.75 -10.51 -20.74
N LEU A 20 45.49 -11.74 -21.17
CA LEU A 20 44.15 -12.18 -21.56
C LEU A 20 43.17 -12.18 -20.38
N ALA A 21 43.61 -12.64 -19.20
CA ALA A 21 42.79 -12.65 -18.00
C ALA A 21 42.44 -11.23 -17.52
N VAL A 22 43.39 -10.30 -17.59
CA VAL A 22 43.16 -8.89 -17.22
C VAL A 22 42.22 -8.19 -18.21
N LEU A 23 42.38 -8.45 -19.52
CA LEU A 23 41.47 -7.92 -20.55
C LEU A 23 40.04 -8.43 -20.38
N LEU A 24 39.86 -9.71 -20.07
CA LEU A 24 38.54 -10.30 -19.78
C LEU A 24 37.92 -9.69 -18.52
N ALA A 25 38.70 -9.52 -17.44
CA ALA A 25 38.20 -8.93 -16.20
C ALA A 25 37.72 -7.48 -16.38
N ILE A 26 38.48 -6.67 -17.13
CA ILE A 26 38.10 -5.28 -17.45
C ILE A 26 36.87 -5.24 -18.37
N GLY A 27 36.79 -6.15 -19.35
CA GLY A 27 35.64 -6.27 -20.24
C GLY A 27 34.34 -6.62 -19.49
N VAL A 28 34.39 -7.58 -18.56
CA VAL A 28 33.23 -8.01 -17.77
C VAL A 28 32.80 -6.93 -16.77
N ALA A 29 33.75 -6.26 -16.11
CA ALA A 29 33.46 -5.16 -15.18
C ALA A 29 32.88 -3.93 -15.90
N GLY A 30 33.41 -3.58 -17.07
CA GLY A 30 32.88 -2.48 -17.88
C GLY A 30 31.48 -2.77 -18.43
N LEU A 31 31.22 -4.01 -18.86
CA LEU A 31 29.92 -4.40 -19.39
C LEU A 31 28.83 -4.46 -18.30
N GLY A 32 29.17 -4.93 -17.09
CA GLY A 32 28.26 -4.93 -15.94
C GLY A 32 27.88 -3.54 -15.43
N LEU A 33 28.76 -2.55 -15.62
CA LEU A 33 28.50 -1.16 -15.22
C LEU A 33 27.65 -0.40 -16.27
N VAL A 34 27.77 -0.75 -17.55
CA VAL A 34 27.00 -0.13 -18.66
C VAL A 34 25.62 -0.77 -18.82
N LEU A 35 25.50 -2.09 -18.63
CA LEU A 35 24.22 -2.82 -18.58
C LEU A 35 23.67 -2.83 -17.16
N GLY A 36 23.67 -1.65 -16.52
CA GLY A 36 23.46 -1.45 -15.10
C GLY A 36 22.55 -2.47 -14.45
N THR A 37 23.00 -2.97 -13.30
CA THR A 37 22.13 -3.56 -12.28
C THR A 37 21.21 -2.46 -11.76
N GLY A 38 20.33 -1.95 -12.64
CA GLY A 38 19.16 -1.21 -12.27
C GLY A 38 18.46 -2.12 -11.29
N ASN A 39 18.36 -1.64 -10.05
CA ASN A 39 17.70 -2.27 -8.95
C ASN A 39 16.27 -2.54 -9.41
N GLN A 40 16.04 -3.70 -10.05
CA GLN A 40 14.75 -4.19 -10.49
C GLN A 40 13.98 -4.37 -9.20
N SER A 41 13.33 -3.30 -8.75
CA SER A 41 12.17 -3.42 -7.89
C SER A 41 11.30 -4.43 -8.60
N GLU A 42 11.13 -5.59 -7.99
CA GLU A 42 10.29 -6.66 -8.51
C GLU A 42 8.97 -6.00 -8.90
N ASP A 43 8.72 -5.94 -10.21
CA ASP A 43 7.57 -5.23 -10.77
C ASP A 43 6.36 -6.11 -10.51
N VAL A 44 5.86 -6.07 -9.26
CA VAL A 44 4.70 -6.86 -8.85
C VAL A 44 3.50 -6.34 -9.63
N PRO A 45 2.92 -7.15 -10.55
CA PRO A 45 1.84 -6.69 -11.41
C PRO A 45 0.67 -6.16 -10.56
N GLY A 46 0.17 -4.98 -10.92
CA GLY A 46 -0.96 -4.34 -10.22
C GLY A 46 -0.58 -3.43 -9.04
N ARG A 47 0.71 -3.27 -8.72
CA ARG A 47 1.17 -2.25 -7.75
C ARG A 47 1.26 -0.85 -8.34
N THR A 48 1.48 -0.73 -9.64
CA THR A 48 1.54 0.54 -10.37
C THR A 48 0.27 0.77 -11.21
N GLY A 49 -0.08 2.04 -11.44
CA GLY A 49 -1.25 2.43 -12.24
C GLY A 49 -2.61 2.35 -11.52
N PRO A 50 -3.72 2.53 -12.26
CA PRO A 50 -5.07 2.53 -11.70
C PRO A 50 -5.42 1.22 -10.99
N LEU A 51 -5.98 1.32 -9.80
CA LEU A 51 -6.34 0.17 -8.96
C LEU A 51 -7.65 -0.45 -9.45
N ALA A 52 -7.60 -1.70 -9.91
CA ALA A 52 -8.80 -2.47 -10.21
C ALA A 52 -9.49 -2.89 -8.91
N LEU A 53 -10.79 -2.58 -8.80
CA LEU A 53 -11.60 -2.93 -7.65
C LEU A 53 -12.88 -3.65 -8.10
N VAL A 54 -13.21 -4.72 -7.39
CA VAL A 54 -14.52 -5.37 -7.56
C VAL A 54 -15.62 -4.43 -7.07
N SER A 55 -16.75 -4.44 -7.78
CA SER A 55 -17.97 -3.78 -7.29
C SER A 55 -18.64 -4.67 -6.25
N ILE A 56 -19.08 -4.07 -5.16
CA ILE A 56 -19.87 -4.71 -4.11
C ILE A 56 -21.14 -3.91 -3.90
N ASP A 57 -22.14 -4.51 -3.26
CA ASP A 57 -23.39 -3.82 -2.98
C ASP A 57 -23.15 -2.62 -2.04
N ALA A 58 -23.65 -1.46 -2.45
CA ALA A 58 -23.49 -0.20 -1.76
C ALA A 58 -24.73 0.68 -2.02
N PRO A 59 -25.91 0.30 -1.49
CA PRO A 59 -27.19 0.91 -1.84
C PRO A 59 -27.26 2.38 -1.44
N SER A 60 -26.44 2.82 -0.48
CA SER A 60 -26.39 4.21 -0.01
C SER A 60 -25.19 4.99 -0.60
N ALA A 61 -24.46 4.45 -1.58
CA ALA A 61 -23.28 5.12 -2.15
C ALA A 61 -23.63 6.45 -2.84
N GLY A 62 -24.85 6.59 -3.37
CA GLY A 62 -25.35 7.84 -3.97
C GLY A 62 -25.88 8.88 -2.97
N SER A 63 -25.75 8.63 -1.67
CA SER A 63 -26.25 9.53 -0.63
C SER A 63 -25.43 10.84 -0.52
N PRO A 64 -26.04 11.95 -0.07
CA PRO A 64 -25.31 13.20 0.21
C PRO A 64 -24.17 13.03 1.23
N GLU A 65 -24.36 12.14 2.20
CA GLU A 65 -23.36 11.80 3.22
C GLU A 65 -22.10 11.21 2.58
N CYS A 66 -22.27 10.23 1.68
CA CYS A 66 -21.14 9.62 0.98
C CYS A 66 -20.48 10.57 -0.01
N ALA A 67 -21.26 11.38 -0.73
CA ALA A 67 -20.71 12.40 -1.62
C ALA A 67 -19.83 13.41 -0.86
N SER A 68 -20.34 13.93 0.27
CA SER A 68 -19.62 14.89 1.11
C SER A 68 -18.36 14.28 1.72
N LEU A 69 -18.43 13.02 2.17
CA LEU A 69 -17.27 12.31 2.70
C LEU A 69 -16.19 12.17 1.62
N VAL A 70 -16.51 11.61 0.46
CA VAL A 70 -15.54 11.34 -0.62
C VAL A 70 -14.84 12.61 -1.10
N GLU A 71 -15.56 13.73 -1.18
CA GLU A 71 -14.99 15.03 -1.54
C GLU A 71 -13.92 15.49 -0.54
N LYS A 72 -14.17 15.33 0.77
CA LYS A 72 -13.34 15.88 1.85
C LYS A 72 -12.32 14.91 2.43
N LEU A 73 -12.28 13.66 1.97
CA LEU A 73 -11.29 12.68 2.39
C LEU A 73 -9.84 13.19 2.19
N PRO A 74 -8.88 12.78 3.02
CA PRO A 74 -7.50 13.20 2.88
C PRO A 74 -6.90 12.90 1.49
N VAL A 75 -6.01 13.76 1.01
CA VAL A 75 -5.25 13.52 -0.23
C VAL A 75 -4.12 12.51 -0.04
N GLY A 76 -3.71 12.28 1.21
CA GLY A 76 -2.78 11.24 1.60
C GLY A 76 -3.12 10.68 2.97
N LEU A 77 -2.74 9.43 3.22
CA LEU A 77 -2.89 8.77 4.51
C LEU A 77 -1.52 8.31 5.04
N PRO A 78 -1.24 8.50 6.34
CA PRO A 78 -0.05 7.92 6.96
C PRO A 78 -0.10 6.39 6.89
N SER A 79 1.03 5.75 6.60
CA SER A 79 1.18 4.29 6.56
C SER A 79 2.53 3.90 7.14
N GLY A 80 2.56 3.52 8.42
CA GLY A 80 3.81 3.35 9.17
C GLY A 80 4.62 4.64 9.18
N LYS A 81 5.81 4.62 8.55
CA LYS A 81 6.70 5.78 8.41
C LYS A 81 6.52 6.54 7.08
N ASP A 82 5.70 6.01 6.19
CA ASP A 82 5.49 6.50 4.83
C ASP A 82 4.11 7.19 4.72
N MET A 83 3.83 7.82 3.58
CA MET A 83 2.55 8.48 3.31
C MET A 83 2.00 8.03 1.96
N LEU A 84 0.83 7.38 1.98
CA LEU A 84 0.17 6.87 0.79
C LEU A 84 -0.65 7.99 0.16
N SER A 85 -0.37 8.32 -1.09
CA SER A 85 -1.17 9.28 -1.86
C SER A 85 -2.45 8.64 -2.38
N ARG A 86 -3.48 9.45 -2.67
CA ARG A 86 -4.68 8.97 -3.39
C ARG A 86 -4.26 8.26 -4.68
N ARG A 87 -4.83 7.09 -4.90
CA ARG A 87 -4.59 6.24 -6.06
C ARG A 87 -5.82 6.25 -6.95
N GLU A 88 -5.60 6.43 -8.25
CA GLU A 88 -6.65 6.34 -9.26
C GLU A 88 -7.28 4.93 -9.24
N ILE A 89 -8.60 4.85 -9.41
CA ILE A 89 -9.34 3.59 -9.49
C ILE A 89 -9.61 3.29 -10.97
N ALA A 90 -9.39 2.05 -11.39
CA ALA A 90 -9.63 1.63 -12.76
C ALA A 90 -11.13 1.72 -13.13
N THR A 91 -11.40 1.96 -14.41
CA THR A 91 -12.78 2.05 -14.92
C THR A 91 -13.34 0.64 -15.23
N PRO A 92 -14.61 0.34 -14.87
CA PRO A 92 -15.55 1.19 -14.14
C PRO A 92 -15.25 1.24 -12.64
N ALA A 93 -15.17 2.46 -12.09
CA ALA A 93 -14.93 2.67 -10.67
C ALA A 93 -16.21 2.35 -9.86
N PRO A 94 -16.12 1.57 -8.77
CA PRO A 94 -17.24 1.41 -7.85
C PRO A 94 -17.66 2.76 -7.25
N PRO A 95 -18.96 2.99 -7.02
CA PRO A 95 -19.44 4.27 -6.50
C PRO A 95 -18.89 4.51 -5.08
N ALA A 96 -18.76 5.80 -4.73
CA ALA A 96 -18.30 6.28 -3.42
C ALA A 96 -17.08 5.52 -2.83
N THR A 97 -16.12 5.22 -3.71
CA THR A 97 -14.91 4.46 -3.36
C THR A 97 -13.68 5.34 -3.59
N VAL A 98 -12.75 5.33 -2.63
CA VAL A 98 -11.46 6.02 -2.70
C VAL A 98 -10.37 5.05 -2.30
N ALA A 99 -9.22 5.11 -2.97
CA ALA A 99 -8.06 4.31 -2.61
C ALA A 99 -6.85 5.20 -2.38
N TRP A 100 -5.93 4.73 -1.54
CA TRP A 100 -4.59 5.28 -1.37
C TRP A 100 -3.60 4.14 -1.53
N GLY A 101 -2.47 4.42 -2.14
CA GLY A 101 -1.45 3.41 -2.36
C GLY A 101 -0.36 3.88 -3.30
N ASP A 102 0.71 3.11 -3.35
CA ASP A 102 1.84 3.31 -4.23
C ASP A 102 2.35 1.96 -4.74
N ALA A 103 3.52 1.96 -5.37
CA ALA A 103 4.13 0.74 -5.91
C ALA A 103 4.69 -0.22 -4.83
N LYS A 104 4.83 0.24 -3.58
CA LYS A 104 5.59 -0.46 -2.52
C LYS A 104 4.69 -1.05 -1.45
N HIS A 105 3.51 -0.46 -1.23
CA HIS A 105 2.59 -0.85 -0.16
C HIS A 105 1.29 -1.41 -0.72
N ASP A 106 0.60 -2.22 0.08
CA ASP A 106 -0.76 -2.63 -0.27
C ASP A 106 -1.70 -1.43 -0.15
N PRO A 107 -2.75 -1.33 -0.99
CA PRO A 107 -3.60 -0.17 -1.00
C PRO A 107 -4.53 -0.15 0.22
N VAL A 108 -4.74 1.04 0.77
CA VAL A 108 -5.85 1.32 1.69
C VAL A 108 -7.07 1.69 0.84
N VAL A 109 -8.21 1.04 1.09
CA VAL A 109 -9.42 1.25 0.28
C VAL A 109 -10.59 1.63 1.19
N LEU A 110 -11.25 2.74 0.89
CA LEU A 110 -12.47 3.19 1.54
C LEU A 110 -13.67 3.02 0.61
N ARG A 111 -14.76 2.48 1.15
CA ARG A 111 -16.06 2.36 0.47
C ARG A 111 -17.16 2.90 1.38
N CYS A 112 -17.94 3.86 0.88
CA CYS A 112 -19.06 4.43 1.61
C CYS A 112 -20.40 3.90 1.09
N GLY A 113 -21.38 3.76 1.99
CA GLY A 113 -22.75 3.46 1.64
C GLY A 113 -23.07 1.98 1.55
N LEU A 114 -22.31 1.16 2.27
CA LEU A 114 -22.50 -0.29 2.37
C LEU A 114 -23.77 -0.63 3.16
N PRO A 115 -24.33 -1.85 2.99
CA PRO A 115 -25.35 -2.37 3.88
C PRO A 115 -24.80 -2.53 5.30
N ARG A 116 -25.70 -2.65 6.28
CA ARG A 116 -25.34 -2.96 7.67
C ARG A 116 -24.56 -4.28 7.72
N PRO A 117 -23.36 -4.33 8.34
CA PRO A 117 -22.60 -5.56 8.48
C PRO A 117 -23.39 -6.64 9.24
N THR A 118 -23.37 -7.87 8.74
CA THR A 118 -24.03 -9.01 9.38
C THR A 118 -23.42 -9.39 10.72
N GLU A 119 -22.14 -9.07 10.90
CA GLU A 119 -21.34 -9.31 12.09
C GLU A 119 -21.62 -8.30 13.22
N LEU A 120 -22.32 -7.19 12.91
CA LEU A 120 -22.65 -6.17 13.89
C LEU A 120 -23.84 -6.61 14.75
N SER A 121 -23.60 -6.86 16.03
CA SER A 121 -24.59 -7.31 17.01
C SER A 121 -24.46 -6.53 18.32
N ALA A 122 -25.37 -6.77 19.27
CA ALA A 122 -25.32 -6.14 20.60
C ALA A 122 -24.08 -6.53 21.43
N THR A 123 -23.39 -7.61 21.07
CA THR A 123 -22.19 -8.10 21.74
C THR A 123 -20.90 -7.80 20.98
N SER A 124 -21.00 -7.11 19.83
CA SER A 124 -19.83 -6.76 19.03
C SER A 124 -18.91 -5.81 19.81
N GLN A 125 -17.61 -6.11 19.78
CA GLN A 125 -16.59 -5.25 20.37
C GLN A 125 -16.26 -4.13 19.40
N LEU A 126 -16.63 -2.90 19.76
CA LEU A 126 -16.39 -1.72 18.93
C LEU A 126 -15.15 -0.98 19.42
N ARG A 127 -14.32 -0.53 18.48
CA ARG A 127 -13.14 0.28 18.75
C ARG A 127 -13.50 1.75 18.52
N VAL A 128 -13.25 2.59 19.52
CA VAL A 128 -13.47 4.03 19.42
C VAL A 128 -12.16 4.71 19.01
N ILE A 129 -12.16 5.38 17.88
CA ILE A 129 -11.02 6.15 17.36
C ILE A 129 -11.55 7.53 16.99
N SER A 130 -11.02 8.60 17.59
CA SER A 130 -11.47 9.98 17.33
C SER A 130 -12.99 10.17 17.40
N ASP A 131 -13.66 9.58 18.39
CA ASP A 131 -15.12 9.61 18.56
C ASP A 131 -15.94 8.95 17.41
N VAL A 132 -15.31 8.05 16.67
CA VAL A 132 -15.95 7.16 15.69
C VAL A 132 -15.89 5.73 16.18
N GLN A 133 -17.00 5.01 16.13
CA GLN A 133 -17.07 3.60 16.49
C GLN A 133 -16.87 2.70 15.27
N TRP A 134 -15.86 1.84 15.37
CA TRP A 134 -15.48 0.90 14.34
C TRP A 134 -15.74 -0.54 14.76
N LEU A 135 -16.34 -1.32 13.86
CA LEU A 135 -16.34 -2.77 13.89
C LEU A 135 -15.15 -3.28 13.09
N GLU A 136 -14.29 -4.09 13.69
CA GLU A 136 -13.19 -4.74 12.98
C GLU A 136 -13.65 -6.09 12.41
N LEU A 137 -13.44 -6.28 11.12
CA LEU A 137 -13.58 -7.54 10.40
C LEU A 137 -12.15 -8.01 10.02
N PRO A 138 -11.54 -8.90 10.83
CA PRO A 138 -10.15 -9.28 10.64
C PRO A 138 -9.98 -10.15 9.38
N GLY A 139 -8.90 -9.91 8.64
CA GLY A 139 -8.42 -10.78 7.56
C GLY A 139 -6.98 -11.25 7.84
N SER A 140 -6.37 -11.97 6.89
CA SER A 140 -5.00 -12.49 7.05
C SER A 140 -3.94 -11.39 6.98
N ASP A 141 -4.00 -10.57 5.93
CA ASP A 141 -2.98 -9.57 5.58
C ASP A 141 -3.51 -8.13 5.59
N SER A 142 -4.81 -7.99 5.87
CA SER A 142 -5.50 -6.71 6.05
C SER A 142 -6.72 -6.91 6.95
N SER A 143 -7.13 -5.83 7.63
CA SER A 143 -8.39 -5.78 8.38
C SER A 143 -9.34 -4.80 7.70
N THR A 144 -10.62 -5.16 7.60
CA THR A 144 -11.66 -4.23 7.16
C THR A 144 -12.37 -3.65 8.37
N TRP A 145 -12.36 -2.33 8.48
CA TRP A 145 -12.93 -1.59 9.58
C TRP A 145 -14.19 -0.91 9.11
N VAL A 146 -15.32 -1.14 9.76
CA VAL A 146 -16.60 -0.55 9.38
C VAL A 146 -17.06 0.46 10.42
N ILE A 147 -17.37 1.68 10.00
CA ILE A 147 -17.99 2.71 10.84
C ILE A 147 -19.46 2.36 11.04
N VAL A 148 -19.90 2.31 12.30
CA VAL A 148 -21.23 1.78 12.67
C VAL A 148 -22.11 2.74 13.47
N ASP A 149 -21.60 3.93 13.77
CA ASP A 149 -22.27 4.97 14.56
C ASP A 149 -22.52 6.26 13.76
N ARG A 150 -22.73 6.13 12.44
CA ARG A 150 -23.08 7.21 11.51
C ARG A 150 -24.31 6.83 10.69
N GLY A 151 -24.86 7.79 9.93
CA GLY A 151 -26.05 7.58 9.09
C GLY A 151 -25.84 6.60 7.92
N VAL A 152 -24.58 6.38 7.52
CA VAL A 152 -24.16 5.44 6.47
C VAL A 152 -23.02 4.57 6.99
N TYR A 153 -22.95 3.32 6.51
CA TYR A 153 -21.84 2.42 6.82
C TYR A 153 -20.68 2.66 5.86
N VAL A 154 -19.49 2.85 6.42
CA VAL A 154 -18.25 3.14 5.68
C VAL A 154 -17.23 2.08 6.04
N ALA A 155 -16.73 1.34 5.07
CA ALA A 155 -15.63 0.39 5.27
C ALA A 155 -14.30 1.00 4.87
N LEU A 156 -13.27 0.74 5.66
CA LEU A 156 -11.87 1.03 5.38
C LEU A 156 -11.07 -0.28 5.50
N THR A 157 -10.57 -0.79 4.38
CA THR A 157 -9.66 -1.93 4.37
C THR A 157 -8.23 -1.42 4.52
N VAL A 158 -7.55 -1.86 5.57
CA VAL A 158 -6.21 -1.40 5.98
C VAL A 158 -5.26 -2.59 5.99
N PRO A 159 -4.16 -2.56 5.22
CA PRO A 159 -3.10 -3.56 5.31
C PRO A 159 -2.49 -3.64 6.71
N ALA A 160 -2.04 -4.83 7.11
CA ALA A 160 -1.50 -5.05 8.46
C ALA A 160 -0.27 -4.19 8.78
N ASP A 161 0.52 -3.81 7.76
CA ASP A 161 1.74 -3.00 7.87
C ASP A 161 1.49 -1.49 7.82
N ALA A 162 0.26 -1.03 7.50
CA ALA A 162 -0.05 0.40 7.43
C ALA A 162 -0.13 1.09 8.80
N GLY A 163 -0.22 0.30 9.89
CA GLY A 163 -0.40 0.83 11.23
C GLY A 163 -1.77 1.49 11.44
N THR A 164 -1.88 2.37 12.43
CA THR A 164 -3.17 2.97 12.85
C THR A 164 -3.45 4.35 12.24
N GLY A 165 -2.48 4.94 11.55
CA GLY A 165 -2.59 6.27 10.92
C GLY A 165 -3.81 6.45 10.01
N PRO A 166 -4.11 5.49 9.10
CA PRO A 166 -5.28 5.59 8.24
C PRO A 166 -6.59 5.70 9.04
N LEU A 167 -6.74 4.89 10.09
CA LEU A 167 -7.94 4.91 10.93
C LEU A 167 -8.09 6.25 11.65
N GLN A 168 -7.00 6.84 12.14
CA GLN A 168 -7.03 8.11 12.87
C GLN A 168 -7.52 9.28 11.99
N ASP A 169 -6.98 9.41 10.78
CA ASP A 169 -7.30 10.51 9.86
C ASP A 169 -8.70 10.37 9.25
N ILE A 170 -9.08 9.13 8.88
CA ILE A 170 -10.43 8.84 8.40
C ILE A 170 -11.46 9.09 9.51
N SER A 171 -11.17 8.68 10.75
CA SER A 171 -12.08 8.93 11.87
C SER A 171 -12.27 10.42 12.13
N THR A 172 -11.20 11.21 12.07
CA THR A 172 -11.25 12.67 12.22
C THR A 172 -12.14 13.29 11.15
N THR A 173 -11.93 12.92 9.88
CA THR A 173 -12.73 13.39 8.75
C THR A 173 -14.21 13.02 8.92
N VAL A 174 -14.51 11.79 9.33
CA VAL A 174 -15.88 11.32 9.51
C VAL A 174 -16.57 11.98 10.70
N ARG A 175 -15.87 12.20 11.81
CA ARG A 175 -16.40 12.94 12.97
C ARG A 175 -16.84 14.35 12.58
N ASP A 176 -16.05 15.03 11.76
CA ASP A 176 -16.30 16.43 11.42
C ASP A 176 -17.43 16.59 10.37
N LEU A 177 -17.69 15.56 9.57
CA LEU A 177 -18.65 15.62 8.46
C LEU A 177 -19.96 14.88 8.71
N LEU A 178 -19.91 13.74 9.40
CA LEU A 178 -21.05 12.86 9.57
C LEU A 178 -21.53 12.90 11.02
N PRO A 179 -22.81 13.24 11.27
CA PRO A 179 -23.33 13.30 12.63
C PRO A 179 -23.33 11.92 13.27
N LYS A 180 -22.92 11.87 14.54
CA LYS A 180 -22.98 10.66 15.36
C LYS A 180 -24.43 10.19 15.52
N GLN A 181 -24.64 8.88 15.41
CA GLN A 181 -25.93 8.21 15.57
C GLN A 181 -25.80 7.03 16.54
N PRO A 182 -26.89 6.59 17.18
CA PRO A 182 -26.88 5.33 17.93
C PRO A 182 -26.51 4.16 17.01
N VAL A 183 -25.68 3.24 17.51
CA VAL A 183 -25.33 2.01 16.79
C VAL A 183 -26.58 1.15 16.67
N LYS A 184 -27.00 0.87 15.43
CA LYS A 184 -28.10 -0.04 15.14
C LYS A 184 -27.56 -1.45 15.20
N THR A 185 -27.89 -2.23 16.23
CA THR A 185 -27.43 -3.62 16.43
C THR A 185 -28.46 -4.67 16.03
N THR A 186 -29.66 -4.24 15.61
CA THR A 186 -30.74 -5.06 15.06
C THR A 186 -30.90 -4.78 13.57
N ALA A 187 -31.31 -5.79 12.80
CA ALA A 187 -31.66 -5.65 11.39
C ALA A 187 -32.94 -4.84 11.20
#